data_AF-A0A1J3I2R3-F1
#
_entry.id   AF-A0A1J3I2R3-F1
#
_cell.length_a   1.000
_cell.length_b   1.000
_cell.length_c   1.000
_cell.angle_alpha   90.00
_cell.angle_beta   90.00
_cell.angle_gamma   90.00
#
_symmetry.space_group_name_H-M   'P 1'
#
loop_
_entity.id
_entity.type
_entity.pdbx_description
1 polymer ?
#
loop_
_entity_poly.entity_id
_entity_poly.type
_entity_poly.pdbx_seq_one_letter_code
_entity_poly.pdbx_strand_id
1 'polypeptide(L)'
;HIPKPVYDVSVEWIKTQPSETLAESAVWASDIILTDWAKQYPCSKLSPVGAFVALAMVLRGKPDALAFVVPKLTEDPNYQEQDRILLIVWMTAQASQVDLYAGLYSWAHYLLPIAGDKSGCRRKSMDLIRQLVENILSKPKALTTLVSGAVRKGQRLIPVSSFEILMRLTFPAPSARTKATKRFEAIYPLLKQVALLAPENSTGSKRMKEIFTFSLELAEQEDSVLAEEATAIAIWSL
;
A
#
# COMPACT_ATOMS: atom_id res chain seq x y z
N HIS A 1 18.04 -0.69 23.42
CA HIS A 1 18.85 0.37 22.79
C HIS A 1 19.88 -0.30 21.90
N ILE A 2 19.93 0.02 20.60
CA ILE A 2 20.96 -0.51 19.69
C ILE A 2 22.07 0.54 19.61
N PRO A 3 23.34 0.19 19.87
CA PRO A 3 24.44 1.12 19.70
C PRO A 3 24.48 1.67 18.27
N LYS A 4 24.58 2.99 18.12
CA LYS A 4 24.59 3.67 16.82
C LYS A 4 25.60 3.08 15.82
N PRO A 5 26.86 2.75 16.21
CA PRO A 5 27.80 2.13 15.27
C PRO A 5 27.32 0.79 14.72
N VAL A 6 26.67 -0.03 15.55
CA VAL A 6 26.12 -1.33 15.14
C VAL A 6 24.95 -1.13 14.18
N TYR A 7 24.08 -0.15 14.46
CA TYR A 7 22.98 0.20 13.57
C TYR A 7 23.47 0.67 12.20
N ASP A 8 24.42 1.62 12.19
CA ASP A 8 24.94 2.22 10.96
C ASP A 8 25.64 1.17 10.08
N VAL A 9 26.51 0.33 10.65
CA VAL A 9 27.18 -0.77 9.92
C VAL A 9 26.16 -1.76 9.36
N SER A 10 25.13 -2.12 10.15
CA SER A 10 24.10 -3.05 9.70
C SER A 10 23.28 -2.47 8.54
N VAL A 11 22.89 -1.20 8.60
CA VAL A 11 22.13 -0.53 7.54
C VAL A 11 22.97 -0.39 6.27
N GLU A 12 24.26 -0.07 6.38
CA GLU A 12 25.14 -0.02 5.21
C GLU A 12 25.28 -1.40 4.55
N TRP A 13 25.44 -2.48 5.33
CA TRP A 13 25.44 -3.83 4.78
C TRP A 13 24.10 -4.19 4.10
N ILE A 14 22.96 -3.81 4.71
CA ILE A 14 21.63 -4.04 4.11
C ILE A 14 21.53 -3.37 2.73
N LYS A 15 22.03 -2.13 2.57
CA LYS A 15 21.95 -1.42 1.29
C LYS A 15 22.67 -2.18 0.16
N THR A 16 23.77 -2.88 0.46
CA THR A 16 24.54 -3.64 -0.53
C THR A 16 23.86 -4.94 -0.97
N GLN A 17 22.94 -5.49 -0.17
CA GLN A 17 22.30 -6.78 -0.47
C GLN A 17 21.15 -6.66 -1.48
N PRO A 18 20.90 -7.64 -2.37
CA PRO A 18 19.73 -7.64 -3.24
C PRO A 18 18.41 -7.58 -2.47
N SER A 19 17.40 -6.89 -3.01
CA SER A 19 16.09 -6.74 -2.36
C SER A 19 15.38 -8.08 -2.14
N GLU A 20 15.55 -9.03 -3.06
CA GLU A 20 14.96 -10.36 -2.99
C GLU A 20 15.57 -11.19 -1.86
N THR A 21 16.89 -11.17 -1.69
CA THR A 21 17.59 -11.84 -0.59
C THR A 21 17.17 -11.27 0.77
N LEU A 22 17.04 -9.95 0.87
CA LEU A 22 16.54 -9.31 2.09
C LEU A 22 15.07 -9.64 2.37
N ALA A 23 14.28 -9.92 1.33
CA ALA A 23 12.89 -10.30 1.49
C ALA A 23 12.75 -11.65 2.20
N GLU A 24 13.63 -12.61 1.95
CA GLU A 24 13.63 -13.89 2.68
C GLU A 24 13.88 -13.69 4.18
N SER A 25 14.87 -12.84 4.51
CA SER A 25 15.17 -12.49 5.90
C SER A 25 14.00 -11.74 6.57
N ALA A 26 13.32 -10.87 5.82
CA ALA A 26 12.18 -10.13 6.30
C ALA A 26 10.93 -11.01 6.49
N VAL A 27 10.71 -12.01 5.62
CA VAL A 27 9.68 -13.03 5.81
C VAL A 27 9.96 -13.84 7.06
N TRP A 28 11.19 -14.36 7.22
CA TRP A 28 11.56 -15.08 8.44
C TRP A 28 11.35 -14.27 9.72
N ALA A 29 11.69 -12.98 9.72
CA ALA A 29 11.42 -12.10 10.85
C ALA A 29 9.90 -11.87 11.08
N SER A 30 9.12 -11.82 10.00
CA SER A 30 7.66 -11.72 10.06
C SER A 30 7.03 -12.98 10.66
N ASP A 31 7.53 -14.15 10.30
CA ASP A 31 7.08 -15.43 10.84
C ASP A 31 7.26 -15.45 12.37
N ILE A 32 8.42 -15.03 12.88
CA ILE A 32 8.67 -14.92 14.32
C ILE A 32 7.62 -14.04 15.02
N ILE A 33 7.28 -12.90 14.42
CA ILE A 33 6.30 -11.96 14.97
C ILE A 33 4.89 -12.56 14.96
N LEU A 34 4.48 -13.15 13.83
CA LEU A 34 3.13 -13.68 13.65
C LEU A 34 2.90 -14.93 14.51
N THR A 35 3.91 -15.80 14.64
CA THR A 35 3.87 -16.97 15.52
C THR A 35 3.78 -16.57 17.00
N ASP A 36 4.51 -15.52 17.41
CA ASP A 36 4.41 -14.96 18.77
C ASP A 36 3.01 -14.41 19.06
N TRP A 37 2.43 -13.64 18.14
CA TRP A 37 1.07 -13.12 18.26
C TRP A 37 0.01 -14.23 18.34
N ALA A 38 0.20 -15.31 17.58
CA ALA A 38 -0.64 -16.51 17.64
C ALA A 38 -0.44 -17.33 18.93
N LYS A 39 0.51 -16.96 19.81
CA LYS A 39 0.93 -17.69 21.02
C LYS A 39 1.38 -19.14 20.75
N GLN A 40 1.79 -19.45 19.53
CA GLN A 40 2.25 -20.79 19.14
C GLN A 40 3.74 -20.93 19.44
N TYR A 41 4.10 -21.27 20.68
CA TYR A 41 5.44 -21.64 21.18
C TYR A 41 6.60 -20.62 21.03
N PRO A 42 7.53 -20.54 22.01
CA PRO A 42 8.75 -19.74 21.91
C PRO A 42 9.83 -20.51 21.13
N CYS A 43 9.68 -20.65 19.81
CA CYS A 43 10.61 -21.46 18.99
C CYS A 43 11.64 -20.63 18.20
N SER A 44 12.02 -19.44 18.68
CA SER A 44 13.12 -18.69 18.07
C SER A 44 14.04 -18.06 19.13
N LYS A 45 15.36 -18.08 18.87
CA LYS A 45 16.37 -17.44 19.71
C LYS A 45 16.30 -15.89 19.66
N LEU A 46 15.56 -15.36 18.69
CA LEU A 46 15.37 -13.93 18.48
C LEU A 46 14.08 -13.51 19.18
N SER A 47 14.14 -12.55 20.09
CA SER A 47 12.91 -12.02 20.70
C SER A 47 12.03 -11.35 19.64
N PRO A 48 10.69 -11.29 19.82
CA PRO A 48 9.80 -10.56 18.92
C PRO A 48 10.26 -9.12 18.68
N VAL A 49 10.81 -8.48 19.72
CA VAL A 49 11.41 -7.14 19.64
C VAL A 49 12.62 -7.12 18.70
N GLY A 50 13.49 -8.13 18.77
CA GLY A 50 14.62 -8.29 17.86
C GLY A 50 14.17 -8.46 16.40
N ALA A 51 13.10 -9.23 16.18
CA ALA A 51 12.51 -9.39 14.85
C ALA A 51 11.94 -8.07 14.30
N PHE A 52 11.18 -7.31 15.11
CA PHE A 52 10.71 -5.97 14.73
C PHE A 52 11.84 -5.02 14.38
N VAL A 53 12.91 -5.03 15.17
CA VAL A 53 14.09 -4.22 14.91
C VAL A 53 14.73 -4.59 13.58
N ALA A 54 15.00 -5.88 13.36
CA ALA A 54 15.62 -6.37 12.13
C ALA A 54 14.78 -5.99 10.90
N LEU A 55 13.47 -6.21 10.98
CA LEU A 55 12.52 -5.88 9.93
C LEU A 55 12.48 -4.38 9.66
N ALA A 56 12.48 -3.53 10.69
CA ALA A 56 12.54 -2.08 10.53
C ALA A 56 13.84 -1.62 9.85
N MET A 57 14.99 -2.22 10.20
CA MET A 57 16.27 -1.89 9.55
C MET A 57 16.25 -2.27 8.07
N VAL A 58 15.74 -3.45 7.73
CA VAL A 58 15.62 -3.90 6.33
C VAL A 58 14.71 -2.96 5.54
N LEU A 59 13.52 -2.67 6.06
CA LEU A 59 12.52 -1.85 5.34
C LEU A 59 12.93 -0.39 5.20
N ARG A 60 13.67 0.17 6.15
CA ARG A 60 14.19 1.54 6.05
C ARG A 60 15.48 1.61 5.22
N GLY A 61 16.32 0.58 5.28
CA GLY A 61 17.56 0.51 4.51
C GLY A 61 17.34 0.17 3.03
N LYS A 62 16.39 -0.72 2.74
CA LYS A 62 16.03 -1.14 1.38
C LYS A 62 14.50 -1.31 1.24
N PRO A 63 13.75 -0.21 1.11
CA PRO A 63 12.29 -0.22 1.08
C PRO A 63 11.69 -1.01 -0.09
N ASP A 64 12.43 -1.15 -1.19
CA ASP A 64 12.04 -1.99 -2.34
C ASP A 64 11.83 -3.47 -1.97
N ALA A 65 12.44 -3.96 -0.87
CA ALA A 65 12.23 -5.33 -0.40
C ALA A 65 10.75 -5.59 -0.03
N LEU A 66 10.00 -4.55 0.34
CA LEU A 66 8.59 -4.65 0.70
C LEU A 66 7.74 -5.25 -0.44
N ALA A 67 8.07 -4.95 -1.69
CA ALA A 67 7.37 -5.48 -2.87
C ALA A 67 7.49 -7.01 -2.99
N PHE A 68 8.50 -7.62 -2.38
CA PHE A 68 8.72 -9.07 -2.38
C PHE A 68 8.21 -9.74 -1.09
N VAL A 69 8.20 -9.01 0.04
CA VAL A 69 7.74 -9.53 1.33
C VAL A 69 6.22 -9.63 1.40
N VAL A 70 5.51 -8.59 0.96
CA VAL A 70 4.05 -8.51 1.13
C VAL A 70 3.29 -9.61 0.37
N PRO A 71 3.63 -9.96 -0.89
CA PRO A 71 2.99 -11.09 -1.58
C PRO A 71 3.12 -12.40 -0.79
N LYS A 72 4.34 -12.73 -0.34
CA LYS A 72 4.61 -13.96 0.41
C LYS A 72 3.75 -14.08 1.68
N LEU A 73 3.58 -12.97 2.42
CA LEU A 73 2.75 -12.95 3.62
C LEU A 73 1.24 -12.94 3.32
N THR A 74 0.83 -12.48 2.14
CA THR A 74 -0.58 -12.44 1.73
C THR A 74 -1.04 -13.81 1.24
N GLU A 75 -0.17 -14.55 0.58
CA GLU A 75 -0.43 -15.88 0.03
C GLU A 75 -0.36 -17.01 1.08
N ASP A 76 0.33 -16.79 2.21
CA ASP A 76 0.47 -17.81 3.24
C ASP A 76 -0.84 -18.01 4.05
N PRO A 77 -1.46 -19.21 3.99
CA PRO A 77 -2.71 -19.49 4.69
C PRO A 77 -2.52 -19.76 6.20
N ASN A 78 -1.29 -19.91 6.68
CA ASN A 78 -1.02 -20.29 8.08
C ASN A 78 -1.23 -19.12 9.06
N TYR A 79 -1.26 -17.89 8.57
CA TYR A 79 -1.36 -16.71 9.41
C TYR A 79 -2.80 -16.21 9.50
N GLN A 80 -3.18 -15.72 10.69
CA GLN A 80 -4.44 -15.01 10.86
C GLN A 80 -4.46 -13.77 9.98
N GLU A 81 -5.51 -13.62 9.17
CA GLU A 81 -5.66 -12.51 8.22
C GLU A 81 -5.49 -11.14 8.90
N GLN A 82 -6.06 -10.99 10.10
CA GLN A 82 -6.00 -9.75 10.88
C GLN A 82 -4.57 -9.37 11.28
N ASP A 83 -3.78 -10.36 11.70
CA ASP A 83 -2.41 -10.18 12.16
C ASP A 83 -1.48 -9.88 10.99
N ARG A 84 -1.69 -10.55 9.85
CA ARG A 84 -1.04 -10.23 8.58
C ARG A 84 -1.27 -8.80 8.16
N ILE A 85 -2.53 -8.35 8.14
CA ILE A 85 -2.87 -6.97 7.75
C ILE A 85 -2.20 -5.97 8.67
N LEU A 86 -2.22 -6.22 9.99
CA LEU A 86 -1.58 -5.33 10.95
C LEU A 86 -0.07 -5.23 10.72
N LEU A 87 0.59 -6.36 10.47
CA LEU A 87 2.02 -6.39 10.19
C LEU A 87 2.34 -5.69 8.86
N ILE A 88 1.58 -5.93 7.79
CA ILE A 88 1.75 -5.28 6.48
C ILE A 88 1.56 -3.77 6.59
N VAL A 89 0.54 -3.30 7.32
CA VAL A 89 0.35 -1.87 7.60
C VAL A 89 1.58 -1.29 8.31
N TRP A 90 2.09 -1.97 9.34
CA TRP A 90 3.27 -1.52 10.07
C TRP A 90 4.52 -1.50 9.18
N MET A 91 4.77 -2.55 8.39
CA MET A 91 5.90 -2.64 7.47
C MET A 91 5.85 -1.54 6.41
N THR A 92 4.67 -1.29 5.85
CA THR A 92 4.45 -0.22 4.90
C THR A 92 4.72 1.15 5.54
N ALA A 93 4.33 1.36 6.80
CA ALA A 93 4.68 2.57 7.55
C ALA A 93 6.18 2.72 7.77
N GLN A 94 6.94 1.63 7.94
CA GLN A 94 8.41 1.68 8.04
C GLN A 94 9.06 2.07 6.73
N ALA A 95 8.69 1.44 5.61
CA ALA A 95 9.22 1.78 4.29
C ALA A 95 8.88 3.23 3.91
N SER A 96 7.64 3.65 4.19
CA SER A 96 7.16 5.01 3.92
C SER A 96 7.97 6.09 4.62
N GLN A 97 8.65 5.79 5.74
CA GLN A 97 9.49 6.77 6.45
C GLN A 97 10.63 7.29 5.57
N VAL A 98 11.20 6.42 4.74
CA VAL A 98 12.37 6.73 3.90
C VAL A 98 11.98 6.87 2.43
N ASP A 99 11.03 6.07 1.96
CA ASP A 99 10.61 6.03 0.55
C ASP A 99 9.08 6.04 0.44
N LEU A 100 8.55 7.20 0.06
CA LEU A 100 7.11 7.40 -0.14
C LEU A 100 6.54 6.51 -1.26
N TYR A 101 7.35 6.18 -2.27
CA TYR A 101 6.90 5.35 -3.38
C TYR A 101 6.66 3.93 -2.94
N ALA A 102 7.62 3.32 -2.24
CA ALA A 102 7.46 1.97 -1.72
C ALA A 102 6.26 1.88 -0.77
N GLY A 103 6.07 2.91 0.06
CA GLY A 103 4.89 3.05 0.92
C GLY A 103 3.57 3.05 0.15
N LEU A 104 3.41 3.98 -0.79
CA LEU A 104 2.16 4.11 -1.55
C LEU A 104 1.92 2.92 -2.47
N TYR A 105 2.97 2.40 -3.10
CA TYR A 105 2.92 1.20 -3.93
C TYR A 105 2.36 0.02 -3.13
N SER A 106 2.94 -0.30 -1.98
CA SER A 106 2.47 -1.42 -1.17
C SER A 106 1.07 -1.19 -0.62
N TRP A 107 0.72 0.05 -0.28
CA TRP A 107 -0.65 0.39 0.10
C TRP A 107 -1.64 0.14 -1.04
N ALA A 108 -1.36 0.65 -2.24
CA ALA A 108 -2.28 0.58 -3.38
C ALA A 108 -2.41 -0.84 -3.94
N HIS A 109 -1.32 -1.61 -3.97
CA HIS A 109 -1.31 -2.97 -4.55
C HIS A 109 -1.86 -4.03 -3.60
N TYR A 110 -1.68 -3.88 -2.28
CA TYR A 110 -2.00 -4.96 -1.34
C TYR A 110 -3.02 -4.57 -0.27
N LEU A 111 -2.94 -3.37 0.30
CA LEU A 111 -3.82 -2.97 1.41
C LEU A 111 -5.16 -2.41 0.93
N LEU A 112 -5.16 -1.60 -0.14
CA LEU A 112 -6.37 -1.00 -0.68
C LEU A 112 -7.35 -2.05 -1.22
N PRO A 113 -6.93 -3.11 -1.94
CA PRO A 113 -7.84 -4.18 -2.36
C PRO A 113 -8.55 -4.86 -1.18
N ILE A 114 -7.84 -5.08 -0.06
CA ILE A 114 -8.42 -5.65 1.16
C ILE A 114 -9.47 -4.70 1.75
N ALA A 115 -9.24 -3.38 1.70
CA ALA A 115 -10.21 -2.39 2.16
C ALA A 115 -11.44 -2.28 1.23
N GLY A 116 -11.29 -2.62 -0.05
CA GLY A 116 -12.38 -2.62 -1.04
C GLY A 116 -13.22 -3.89 -1.04
N ASP A 117 -12.75 -4.97 -0.40
CA ASP A 117 -13.47 -6.24 -0.38
C ASP A 117 -14.73 -6.16 0.50
N LYS A 118 -15.85 -6.61 -0.07
CA LYS A 118 -17.17 -6.67 0.57
C LYS A 118 -17.24 -7.78 1.62
N SER A 119 -16.32 -8.75 1.59
CA SER A 119 -16.35 -9.96 2.43
C SER A 119 -16.00 -9.73 3.92
N GLY A 120 -15.57 -8.52 4.30
CA GLY A 120 -15.56 -8.10 5.70
C GLY A 120 -14.18 -7.84 6.30
N CYS A 121 -13.40 -6.93 5.71
CA CYS A 121 -12.29 -6.33 6.45
C CYS A 121 -12.83 -5.66 7.73
N ARG A 122 -12.30 -6.02 8.91
CA ARG A 122 -12.77 -5.43 10.18
C ARG A 122 -12.60 -3.91 10.13
N ARG A 123 -13.58 -3.14 10.64
CA ARG A 123 -13.52 -1.66 10.68
C ARG A 123 -12.18 -1.12 11.17
N LYS A 124 -11.58 -1.75 12.19
CA LYS A 124 -10.29 -1.36 12.76
C LYS A 124 -9.13 -1.46 11.76
N SER A 125 -9.10 -2.51 10.95
CA SER A 125 -8.07 -2.68 9.91
C SER A 125 -8.24 -1.66 8.79
N MET A 126 -9.48 -1.42 8.35
CA MET A 126 -9.78 -0.37 7.38
C MET A 126 -9.34 1.02 7.87
N ASP A 127 -9.57 1.33 9.14
CA ASP A 127 -9.13 2.59 9.72
C ASP A 127 -7.61 2.76 9.74
N LEU A 128 -6.88 1.67 10.00
CA LEU A 128 -5.41 1.65 9.97
C LEU A 128 -4.87 1.78 8.53
N ILE A 129 -5.44 1.07 7.56
CA ILE A 129 -5.08 1.16 6.14
C ILE A 129 -5.29 2.58 5.63
N ARG A 130 -6.42 3.22 6.00
CA ARG A 130 -6.72 4.60 5.65
C ARG A 130 -5.79 5.59 6.38
N GLN A 131 -5.53 5.40 7.67
CA GLN A 131 -4.61 6.27 8.42
C GLN A 131 -3.18 6.21 7.89
N LEU A 132 -2.74 5.05 7.40
CA LEU A 132 -1.45 4.89 6.76
C LEU A 132 -1.30 5.80 5.54
N VAL A 133 -2.26 5.80 4.61
CA VAL A 133 -2.18 6.65 3.41
C VAL A 133 -2.28 8.14 3.76
N GLU A 134 -3.09 8.52 4.75
CA GLU A 134 -3.12 9.90 5.26
C GLU A 134 -1.74 10.34 5.79
N ASN A 135 -1.04 9.45 6.51
CA ASN A 135 0.31 9.72 7.01
C ASN A 135 1.37 9.80 5.89
N ILE A 136 1.20 9.04 4.81
CA ILE A 136 2.06 9.10 3.62
C ILE A 136 1.87 10.44 2.92
N LEU A 137 0.61 10.85 2.72
CA LEU A 137 0.25 12.06 1.98
C LEU A 137 0.46 13.35 2.79
N SER A 138 0.43 13.29 4.12
CA SER A 138 0.68 14.45 4.99
C SER A 138 2.14 14.90 4.99
N LYS A 139 3.07 14.12 4.41
CA LYS A 139 4.47 14.51 4.36
C LYS A 139 4.70 15.72 3.46
N PRO A 140 5.61 16.63 3.84
CA PRO A 140 5.99 17.73 2.98
C PRO A 140 6.46 17.21 1.62
N LYS A 141 5.99 17.82 0.52
CA LYS A 141 6.36 17.44 -0.86
C LYS A 141 5.98 16.00 -1.25
N ALA A 142 5.04 15.36 -0.53
CA ALA A 142 4.57 14.01 -0.87
C ALA A 142 4.04 13.95 -2.30
N LEU A 143 3.16 14.89 -2.69
CA LEU A 143 2.57 14.93 -4.03
C LEU A 143 3.64 15.05 -5.12
N THR A 144 4.53 16.04 -5.02
CA THR A 144 5.57 16.29 -6.04
C THR A 144 6.49 15.08 -6.19
N THR A 145 6.82 14.42 -5.08
CA THR A 145 7.59 13.18 -5.09
C THR A 145 6.78 12.07 -5.77
N LEU A 146 5.58 11.75 -5.28
CA LEU A 146 4.80 10.64 -5.82
C LEU A 146 4.45 10.79 -7.31
N VAL A 147 4.17 12.01 -7.77
CA VAL A 147 3.91 12.29 -9.19
C VAL A 147 5.18 12.09 -10.03
N SER A 148 6.36 12.56 -9.59
CA SER A 148 7.60 12.43 -10.36
C SER A 148 8.07 10.99 -10.56
N GLY A 149 7.56 10.05 -9.76
CA GLY A 149 7.86 8.61 -9.88
C GLY A 149 6.59 7.75 -9.92
N ALA A 150 5.52 8.30 -10.50
CA ALA A 150 4.24 7.61 -10.66
C ALA A 150 4.35 6.28 -11.43
N VAL A 151 5.42 6.13 -12.23
CA VAL A 151 5.93 4.83 -12.69
C VAL A 151 7.36 4.66 -12.16
N ARG A 152 7.61 3.57 -11.43
CA ARG A 152 8.95 3.19 -10.95
C ARG A 152 9.24 1.75 -11.38
N LYS A 153 10.39 1.54 -12.02
CA LYS A 153 10.80 0.22 -12.56
C LYS A 153 9.75 -0.43 -13.48
N GLY A 154 9.07 0.39 -14.29
CA GLY A 154 8.02 -0.08 -15.20
C GLY A 154 6.69 -0.43 -14.53
N GLN A 155 6.59 -0.35 -13.19
CA GLN A 155 5.36 -0.59 -12.45
C GLN A 155 4.69 0.72 -12.04
N ARG A 156 3.36 0.75 -12.12
CA ARG A 156 2.53 1.89 -11.72
C ARG A 156 2.38 1.91 -10.20
N LEU A 157 2.43 3.09 -9.59
CA LEU A 157 2.18 3.24 -8.15
C LEU A 157 0.76 2.82 -7.77
N ILE A 158 -0.23 3.24 -8.57
CA ILE A 158 -1.63 2.90 -8.37
C ILE A 158 -2.10 2.10 -9.60
N PRO A 159 -2.36 0.79 -9.44
CA PRO A 159 -3.01 -0.03 -10.47
C PRO A 159 -4.39 0.50 -10.85
N VAL A 160 -4.86 0.18 -12.06
CA VAL A 160 -6.20 0.57 -12.53
C VAL A 160 -7.30 0.00 -11.61
N SER A 161 -7.18 -1.28 -11.24
CA SER A 161 -8.11 -1.92 -10.29
C SER A 161 -8.14 -1.23 -8.92
N SER A 162 -6.97 -0.84 -8.40
CA SER A 162 -6.87 -0.09 -7.15
C SER A 162 -7.47 1.32 -7.27
N PHE A 163 -7.37 1.95 -8.44
CA PHE A 163 -7.98 3.25 -8.68
C PHE A 163 -9.52 3.18 -8.74
N GLU A 164 -10.07 2.15 -9.38
CA GLU A 164 -11.50 1.84 -9.38
C GLU A 164 -12.01 1.60 -7.95
N ILE A 165 -11.28 0.82 -7.13
CA ILE A 165 -11.60 0.61 -5.71
C ILE A 165 -11.59 1.93 -4.95
N LEU A 166 -10.58 2.77 -5.16
CA LEU A 166 -10.49 4.09 -4.53
C LEU A 166 -11.72 4.94 -4.86
N MET A 167 -12.18 4.96 -6.12
CA MET A 167 -13.37 5.70 -6.52
C MET A 167 -14.62 5.20 -5.78
N ARG A 168 -14.84 3.87 -5.73
CA ARG A 168 -15.97 3.27 -5.02
C ARG A 168 -15.95 3.56 -3.51
N LEU A 169 -14.77 3.55 -2.89
CA LEU A 169 -14.61 3.88 -1.46
C LEU A 169 -14.81 5.38 -1.18
N THR A 170 -14.49 6.25 -2.15
CA THR A 170 -14.64 7.70 -2.04
C THR A 170 -16.10 8.12 -2.24
N PHE A 171 -16.79 7.52 -3.21
CA PHE A 171 -18.15 7.86 -3.58
C PHE A 171 -19.11 6.66 -3.42
N PRO A 172 -19.29 6.13 -2.20
CA PRO A 172 -20.26 5.07 -1.98
C PRO A 172 -21.69 5.61 -2.12
N ALA A 173 -22.66 4.69 -2.25
CA ALA A 173 -24.08 5.02 -2.26
C ALA A 173 -24.47 5.91 -1.06
N PRO A 174 -25.43 6.85 -1.20
CA PRO A 174 -25.79 7.78 -0.14
C PRO A 174 -26.09 7.12 1.22
N SER A 175 -26.72 5.94 1.21
CA SER A 175 -27.04 5.13 2.40
C SER A 175 -25.82 4.53 3.10
N ALA A 176 -24.71 4.37 2.40
CA ALA A 176 -23.46 3.80 2.92
C ALA A 176 -22.42 4.87 3.31
N ARG A 177 -22.76 6.16 3.17
CA ARG A 177 -21.86 7.26 3.54
C ARG A 177 -21.64 7.30 5.04
N THR A 178 -20.37 7.35 5.45
CA THR A 178 -19.96 7.44 6.86
C THR A 178 -18.93 8.54 7.06
N LYS A 179 -18.51 8.77 8.31
CA LYS A 179 -17.37 9.65 8.61
C LYS A 179 -16.08 9.21 7.90
N ALA A 180 -15.92 7.91 7.60
CA ALA A 180 -14.77 7.40 6.86
C ALA A 180 -14.78 7.89 5.40
N THR A 181 -15.96 8.07 4.79
CA THR A 181 -16.12 8.59 3.43
C THR A 181 -15.51 9.98 3.28
N LYS A 182 -15.79 10.89 4.23
CA LYS A 182 -15.22 12.26 4.22
C LYS A 182 -13.69 12.28 4.24
N ARG A 183 -13.07 11.25 4.83
CA ARG A 183 -11.61 11.13 4.89
C ARG A 183 -11.03 10.65 3.57
N PHE A 184 -11.71 9.73 2.89
CA PHE A 184 -11.35 9.34 1.53
C PHE A 184 -11.54 10.50 0.53
N GLU A 185 -12.65 11.24 0.64
CA GLU A 185 -12.89 12.46 -0.16
C GLU A 185 -11.75 13.48 -0.01
N ALA A 186 -11.19 13.65 1.19
CA ALA A 186 -10.11 14.59 1.43
C ALA A 186 -8.77 14.20 0.76
N ILE A 187 -8.47 12.90 0.67
CA ILE A 187 -7.21 12.39 0.06
C ILE A 187 -7.35 12.06 -1.42
N TYR A 188 -8.59 11.87 -1.90
CA TYR A 188 -8.90 11.44 -3.26
C TYR A 188 -8.27 12.32 -4.35
N PRO A 189 -8.34 13.68 -4.31
CA PRO A 189 -7.77 14.50 -5.36
C PRO A 189 -6.27 14.28 -5.59
N LEU A 190 -5.50 14.03 -4.51
CA LEU A 190 -4.07 13.75 -4.59
C LEU A 190 -3.81 12.37 -5.21
N LEU A 191 -4.54 11.36 -4.75
CA LEU A 191 -4.40 9.99 -5.26
C LEU A 191 -4.86 9.87 -6.71
N LYS A 192 -5.92 10.59 -7.11
CA LYS A 192 -6.37 10.73 -8.51
C LYS A 192 -5.23 11.29 -9.37
N GLN A 193 -4.57 12.37 -8.95
CA GLN A 193 -3.44 12.92 -9.71
C GLN A 193 -2.31 11.90 -9.88
N VAL A 194 -1.94 11.17 -8.82
CA VAL A 194 -0.89 10.13 -8.90
C VAL A 194 -1.32 8.99 -9.83
N ALA A 195 -2.60 8.59 -9.79
CA ALA A 195 -3.14 7.53 -10.63
C ALA A 195 -3.23 7.93 -12.12
N LEU A 196 -3.47 9.20 -12.43
CA LEU A 196 -3.66 9.73 -13.79
C LEU A 196 -2.36 10.27 -14.42
N LEU A 197 -1.41 10.78 -13.66
CA LEU A 197 -0.16 11.39 -14.18
C LEU A 197 1.00 10.41 -14.38
N ALA A 198 0.77 9.09 -14.31
CA ALA A 198 1.83 8.10 -14.54
C ALA A 198 2.44 8.26 -15.97
N PRO A 199 3.77 8.41 -16.11
CA PRO A 199 4.39 8.75 -17.39
C PRO A 199 4.09 7.76 -18.52
N GLU A 200 3.90 8.32 -19.72
CA GLU A 200 3.64 7.62 -20.97
C GLU A 200 4.91 6.95 -21.49
N ASN A 201 5.14 5.70 -21.09
CA ASN A 201 5.81 4.77 -21.98
C ASN A 201 4.78 4.19 -22.97
N SER A 202 5.24 3.56 -24.06
CA SER A 202 4.50 3.08 -25.25
C SER A 202 3.21 2.25 -25.00
N THR A 203 2.86 2.01 -23.74
CA THR A 203 1.65 1.36 -23.21
C THR A 203 0.50 2.33 -22.88
N GLY A 204 0.65 3.64 -23.14
CA GLY A 204 -0.36 4.68 -22.84
C GLY A 204 -1.76 4.38 -23.38
N SER A 205 -1.85 3.82 -24.59
CA SER A 205 -3.15 3.46 -25.22
C SER A 205 -3.86 2.32 -24.51
N LYS A 206 -3.14 1.32 -23.98
CA LYS A 206 -3.77 0.22 -23.22
C LYS A 206 -4.28 0.72 -21.86
N ARG A 207 -3.51 1.58 -21.20
CA ARG A 207 -3.90 2.20 -19.94
C ARG A 207 -5.15 3.05 -20.06
N MET A 208 -5.16 3.98 -21.01
CA MET A 208 -6.30 4.87 -21.23
C MET A 208 -7.54 4.05 -21.56
N LYS A 209 -7.41 2.98 -22.37
CA LYS A 209 -8.52 2.04 -22.61
C LYS A 209 -9.01 1.35 -21.34
N GLU A 210 -8.13 0.80 -20.51
CA GLU A 210 -8.53 0.18 -19.23
C GLU A 210 -9.26 1.20 -18.32
N ILE A 211 -8.72 2.43 -18.24
CA ILE A 211 -9.33 3.51 -17.44
C ILE A 211 -10.70 3.91 -18.00
N PHE A 212 -10.78 4.10 -19.31
CA PHE A 212 -12.00 4.41 -20.03
C PHE A 212 -13.07 3.34 -19.79
N THR A 213 -12.72 2.06 -19.95
CA THR A 213 -13.64 0.92 -19.80
C THR A 213 -14.26 0.88 -18.40
N PHE A 214 -13.45 0.85 -17.33
CA PHE A 214 -14.02 0.77 -15.98
C PHE A 214 -14.80 2.06 -15.62
N SER A 215 -14.36 3.22 -16.12
CA SER A 215 -15.04 4.50 -15.85
C SER A 215 -16.40 4.55 -16.55
N LEU A 216 -16.51 3.99 -17.76
CA LEU A 216 -17.78 3.88 -18.46
C LEU A 216 -18.75 2.97 -17.72
N GLU A 217 -18.28 1.79 -17.26
CA GLU A 217 -19.09 0.88 -16.44
C GLU A 217 -19.59 1.51 -15.13
N LEU A 218 -18.78 2.38 -14.51
CA LEU A 218 -19.19 3.13 -13.32
C LEU A 218 -20.12 4.30 -13.63
N ALA A 219 -19.99 4.92 -14.81
CA ALA A 219 -20.85 6.02 -15.25
C ALA A 219 -22.28 5.55 -15.58
N GLU A 220 -22.46 4.28 -15.92
CA GLU A 220 -23.78 3.67 -16.14
C GLU A 220 -24.59 3.51 -14.83
N GLN A 221 -23.99 3.76 -13.65
CA GLN A 221 -24.71 3.74 -12.38
C GLN A 221 -25.57 5.00 -12.23
N GLU A 222 -26.87 4.83 -11.99
CA GLU A 222 -27.83 5.95 -11.93
C GLU A 222 -27.49 7.00 -10.84
N ASP A 223 -27.69 8.29 -11.20
CA ASP A 223 -27.75 9.48 -10.33
C ASP A 223 -26.91 9.43 -9.06
N SER A 224 -25.59 9.32 -9.23
CA SER A 224 -24.64 9.34 -8.13
C SER A 224 -23.41 10.20 -8.44
N VAL A 225 -22.83 10.79 -7.39
CA VAL A 225 -21.55 11.52 -7.46
C VAL A 225 -20.43 10.63 -8.05
N LEU A 226 -20.53 9.31 -7.87
CA LEU A 226 -19.62 8.35 -8.48
C LEU A 226 -19.72 8.35 -10.01
N ALA A 227 -20.94 8.40 -10.56
CA ALA A 227 -21.18 8.39 -12.00
C ALA A 227 -20.72 9.69 -12.67
N GLU A 228 -20.92 10.84 -12.01
CA GLU A 228 -20.39 12.13 -12.47
C GLU A 228 -18.85 12.12 -12.54
N GLU A 229 -18.19 11.65 -11.46
CA GLU A 229 -16.74 11.55 -11.40
C GLU A 229 -16.21 10.54 -12.43
N ALA A 230 -16.88 9.40 -12.59
CA ALA A 230 -16.53 8.39 -13.58
C ALA A 230 -16.67 8.90 -15.01
N THR A 231 -17.73 9.67 -15.30
CA THR A 231 -17.92 10.33 -16.60
C THR A 231 -16.78 11.30 -16.88
N ALA A 232 -16.36 12.11 -15.90
CA ALA A 232 -15.25 13.05 -16.05
C ALA A 232 -13.92 12.32 -16.34
N ILE A 233 -13.68 11.17 -15.71
CA ILE A 233 -12.48 10.35 -15.96
C ILE A 233 -12.55 9.65 -17.32
N ALA A 234 -13.72 9.16 -17.72
CA ALA A 234 -13.92 8.58 -19.05
C ALA A 234 -13.62 9.62 -20.15
N ILE A 235 -14.12 10.85 -20.01
CA ILE A 235 -13.83 11.94 -20.95
C ILE A 235 -12.33 12.29 -20.95
N TRP A 236 -11.67 12.31 -19.79
CA TRP A 236 -10.22 12.55 -19.71
C TRP A 236 -9.39 11.48 -20.43
N SER A 237 -9.89 10.25 -20.53
CA SER A 237 -9.19 9.11 -21.13
C SER A 237 -9.39 8.94 -22.64
N LEU A 238 -10.19 9.81 -23.28
CA LEU A 238 -10.38 9.89 -24.74
C LEU A 238 -9.23 10.65 -25.41
#